data_AF-A0A383E6G9-F1
#
_entry.id   AF-A0A383E6G9-F1
#
_cell.length_a   1.000
_cell.length_b   1.000
_cell.length_c   1.000
_cell.angle_alpha   90.00
_cell.angle_beta   90.00
_cell.angle_gamma   90.00
#
_symmetry.space_group_name_H-M   'P 1'
#
loop_
_entity.id
_entity.type
_entity.pdbx_description
1 polymer ?
#
loop_
_entity_poly.entity_id
_entity_poly.type
_entity_poly.pdbx_seq_one_letter_code
_entity_poly.pdbx_strand_id
1 'polypeptide(L)'
;MPYKLTLHKLAENLIQESSTPFTADDFESKIQEKWQQKIPTSTLKRLKKKLSKHHNLIKTNSSDFLPVPVVLEKLKKISLSLRLGKFEIANEVFFPGHRLIPFISNDQTESNLTFLNPEGNEIQKQKQSFPIENIVRYYQYSSPIHFPDQIEVNNWILEKSSLVITAWDLSKIIRQSKLKEGDVLLIDLVDYKKGIFRIQPFHKIDL
;
A
#
# COMPACT_ATOMS: atom_id res chain seq x y z
N MET A 1 -8.03 32.62 20.62
CA MET A 1 -7.65 33.37 19.41
C MET A 1 -7.73 32.41 18.22
N PRO A 2 -8.71 32.52 17.31
CA PRO A 2 -8.76 31.66 16.14
C PRO A 2 -7.56 31.96 15.24
N TYR A 3 -6.82 30.93 14.84
CA TYR A 3 -5.63 31.04 14.00
C TYR A 3 -6.02 31.68 12.66
N LYS A 4 -5.41 32.81 12.29
CA LYS A 4 -5.68 33.50 11.02
C LYS A 4 -5.38 32.53 9.86
N LEU A 5 -6.42 32.14 9.10
CA LEU A 5 -6.28 31.20 7.99
C LEU A 5 -5.43 31.85 6.90
N THR A 6 -4.30 31.24 6.57
CA THR A 6 -3.46 31.70 5.45
C THR A 6 -3.99 31.10 4.14
N LEU A 7 -3.74 31.77 3.01
CA LEU A 7 -4.13 31.25 1.69
C LEU A 7 -3.51 29.86 1.42
N HIS A 8 -2.30 29.60 1.90
CA HIS A 8 -1.68 28.29 1.81
C HIS A 8 -2.41 27.23 2.65
N LYS A 9 -2.84 27.58 3.87
CA LYS A 9 -3.61 26.66 4.71
C LYS A 9 -5.00 26.39 4.13
N LEU A 10 -5.65 27.39 3.53
CA LEU A 10 -6.89 27.22 2.80
C LEU A 10 -6.72 26.27 1.61
N ALA A 11 -5.67 26.47 0.80
CA ALA A 11 -5.33 25.61 -0.33
C ALA A 11 -5.11 24.15 0.13
N GLU A 12 -4.37 23.95 1.21
CA GLU A 12 -4.12 22.63 1.80
C GLU A 12 -5.41 21.95 2.26
N ASN A 13 -6.24 22.65 3.03
CA ASN A 13 -7.51 22.13 3.50
C ASN A 13 -8.42 21.72 2.33
N LEU A 14 -8.49 22.52 1.26
CA LEU A 14 -9.25 22.19 0.07
C LEU A 14 -8.79 20.89 -0.61
N ILE A 15 -7.49 20.61 -0.60
CA ILE A 15 -6.94 19.36 -1.13
C ILE A 15 -7.30 18.19 -0.23
N GLN A 16 -7.14 18.35 1.09
CA GLN A 16 -7.40 17.29 2.08
C GLN A 16 -8.87 16.92 2.19
N GLU A 17 -9.77 17.90 2.04
CA GLU A 17 -11.23 17.70 2.07
C GLU A 17 -11.79 17.20 0.72
N SER A 18 -10.96 17.15 -0.33
CA SER A 18 -11.43 16.77 -1.66
C SER A 18 -11.77 15.28 -1.74
N SER A 19 -13.03 14.98 -2.05
CA SER A 19 -13.58 13.63 -2.18
C SER A 19 -13.98 13.27 -3.61
N THR A 20 -13.71 14.14 -4.58
CA THR A 20 -14.02 13.91 -6.00
C THR A 20 -12.86 14.36 -6.89
N PRO A 21 -12.69 13.78 -8.08
CA PRO A 21 -11.80 14.34 -9.09
C PRO A 21 -12.11 15.81 -9.36
N PHE A 22 -11.09 16.61 -9.65
CA PHE A 22 -11.23 18.03 -9.94
C PHE A 22 -10.12 18.51 -10.87
N THR A 23 -10.37 19.62 -11.56
CA THR A 23 -9.39 20.28 -12.42
C THR A 23 -8.64 21.41 -11.70
N ALA A 24 -7.51 21.85 -12.25
CA ALA A 24 -6.79 23.02 -11.76
C ALA A 24 -7.68 24.28 -11.72
N ASP A 25 -8.65 24.39 -12.63
CA ASP A 25 -9.56 25.54 -12.75
C ASP A 25 -10.71 25.44 -11.72
N ASP A 26 -11.20 24.23 -11.43
CA ASP A 26 -12.15 24.00 -10.32
C ASP A 26 -11.52 24.39 -8.98
N PHE A 27 -10.25 24.03 -8.78
CA PHE A 27 -9.49 24.40 -7.59
C PHE A 27 -9.31 25.92 -7.47
N GLU A 28 -8.99 26.58 -8.59
CA GLU A 28 -8.87 28.05 -8.65
C GLU A 28 -10.19 28.74 -8.32
N SER A 29 -11.30 28.25 -8.87
CA SER A 29 -12.64 28.79 -8.62
C SER A 29 -13.02 28.66 -7.14
N LYS A 30 -12.84 27.46 -6.56
CA LYS A 30 -13.14 27.19 -5.13
C LYS A 30 -12.28 28.01 -4.18
N ILE A 31 -10.99 28.21 -4.48
CA ILE A 31 -10.12 29.00 -3.60
C ILE A 31 -10.45 30.49 -3.65
N GLN A 32 -10.81 31.02 -4.83
CA GLN A 32 -11.25 32.41 -4.97
C GLN A 32 -12.56 32.66 -4.22
N GLU A 33 -13.53 31.74 -4.35
CA GLU A 33 -14.80 31.79 -3.65
C GLU A 33 -14.62 31.80 -2.13
N LYS A 34 -13.80 30.88 -1.58
CA LYS A 34 -13.58 30.79 -0.12
C LYS A 34 -12.68 31.90 0.45
N TRP A 35 -11.74 32.44 -0.32
CA TRP A 35 -10.80 33.45 0.18
C TRP A 35 -11.44 34.85 0.30
N GLN A 36 -12.45 35.16 -0.51
CA GLN A 36 -13.22 36.41 -0.48
C GLN A 36 -12.38 37.71 -0.63
N GLN A 37 -11.13 37.60 -1.07
CA GLN A 37 -10.25 38.72 -1.39
C GLN A 37 -9.57 38.50 -2.75
N LYS A 38 -9.11 39.57 -3.38
CA LYS A 38 -8.39 39.47 -4.66
C LYS A 38 -7.06 38.73 -4.46
N ILE A 39 -6.92 37.58 -5.11
CA ILE A 39 -5.66 36.83 -5.13
C ILE A 39 -4.86 37.25 -6.37
N PRO A 40 -3.57 37.65 -6.23
CA PRO A 40 -2.73 37.94 -7.38
C PRO A 40 -2.60 36.74 -8.33
N THR A 41 -2.64 36.98 -9.63
CA THR A 41 -2.54 35.93 -10.66
C THR A 41 -1.25 35.11 -10.55
N SER A 42 -0.14 35.75 -10.16
CA SER A 42 1.14 35.08 -9.89
C SER A 42 1.03 34.07 -8.75
N THR A 43 0.30 34.40 -7.70
CA THR A 43 0.04 33.52 -6.55
C THR A 43 -0.84 32.34 -6.95
N LEU A 44 -1.90 32.56 -7.72
CA LEU A 44 -2.76 31.48 -8.24
C LEU A 44 -1.97 30.50 -9.11
N LYS A 45 -1.16 31.01 -10.05
CA LYS A 45 -0.25 30.19 -10.86
C LYS A 45 0.69 29.34 -9.99
N ARG A 46 1.22 29.91 -8.90
CA ARG A 46 2.08 29.18 -7.96
C ARG A 46 1.33 28.07 -7.22
N LEU A 47 0.09 28.33 -6.79
CA LEU A 47 -0.76 27.33 -6.14
C LEU A 47 -1.10 26.16 -7.08
N LYS A 48 -1.50 26.45 -8.33
CA LYS A 48 -1.79 25.41 -9.34
C LYS A 48 -0.57 24.55 -9.65
N LYS A 49 0.62 25.16 -9.75
CA LYS A 49 1.88 24.41 -9.93
C LYS A 49 2.18 23.45 -8.76
N LYS A 50 1.74 23.77 -7.54
CA LYS A 50 1.93 22.89 -6.38
C LYS A 50 1.04 21.63 -6.44
N LEU A 51 -0.14 21.70 -7.08
CA LEU A 51 -1.05 20.55 -7.20
C LEU A 51 -0.37 19.33 -7.82
N SER A 52 0.43 19.53 -8.88
CA SER A 52 1.14 18.44 -9.58
C SER A 52 2.24 17.76 -8.77
N LYS A 53 2.65 18.33 -7.63
CA LYS A 53 3.67 17.76 -6.74
C LYS A 53 3.10 17.39 -5.37
N HIS A 54 1.77 17.48 -5.21
CA HIS A 54 1.14 17.27 -3.93
C HIS A 54 0.98 15.77 -3.66
N HIS A 55 1.49 15.29 -2.53
CA HIS A 55 1.48 13.87 -2.18
C HIS A 55 0.07 13.27 -2.04
N ASN A 56 -0.94 14.08 -1.73
CA ASN A 56 -2.35 13.65 -1.66
C ASN A 56 -3.10 13.70 -3.00
N LEU A 57 -2.43 14.03 -4.12
CA LEU A 57 -3.04 14.14 -5.44
C LEU A 57 -2.31 13.28 -6.46
N ILE A 58 -3.06 12.58 -7.28
CA ILE A 58 -2.57 11.90 -8.49
C ILE A 58 -2.97 12.74 -9.68
N LYS A 59 -1.99 13.22 -10.44
CA LYS A 59 -2.23 13.89 -11.70
C LYS A 59 -2.59 12.85 -12.76
N THR A 60 -3.74 13.00 -13.41
CA THR A 60 -4.20 12.06 -14.45
C THR A 60 -4.01 12.63 -15.85
N ASN A 61 -4.39 13.90 -16.06
CA ASN A 61 -4.15 14.65 -17.30
C ASN A 61 -3.40 15.95 -17.01
N SER A 62 -3.17 16.78 -18.04
CA SER A 62 -2.45 18.06 -17.90
C SER A 62 -3.05 18.97 -16.81
N SER A 63 -4.37 18.94 -16.62
CA SER A 63 -5.15 19.76 -15.67
C SER A 63 -5.87 18.99 -14.57
N ASP A 64 -5.92 17.66 -14.62
CA ASP A 64 -6.88 16.87 -13.83
C ASP A 64 -6.20 16.14 -12.67
N PHE A 65 -6.83 16.20 -11.50
CA PHE A 65 -6.30 15.65 -10.26
C PHE A 65 -7.30 14.70 -9.62
N LEU A 66 -6.82 13.52 -9.23
CA LEU A 66 -7.53 12.58 -8.39
C LEU A 66 -7.00 12.66 -6.95
N PRO A 67 -7.84 12.97 -5.95
CA PRO A 67 -7.45 12.82 -4.56
C PRO A 67 -7.12 11.37 -4.22
N VAL A 68 -6.02 11.16 -3.48
CA VAL A 68 -5.62 9.83 -3.00
C VAL A 68 -6.76 9.10 -2.26
N PRO A 69 -7.56 9.74 -1.38
CA PRO A 69 -8.70 9.06 -0.75
C PRO A 69 -9.68 8.43 -1.75
N VAL A 70 -9.94 9.10 -2.88
CA VAL A 70 -10.84 8.58 -3.93
C VAL A 70 -10.25 7.33 -4.59
N VAL A 71 -8.94 7.32 -4.80
CA VAL A 71 -8.23 6.16 -5.37
C VAL A 71 -8.27 4.99 -4.40
N LEU A 72 -8.00 5.25 -3.11
CA LEU A 72 -8.04 4.23 -2.06
C LEU A 72 -9.44 3.61 -1.93
N GLU A 73 -10.51 4.41 -1.97
CA GLU A 73 -11.88 3.89 -1.94
C GLU A 73 -12.22 3.02 -3.16
N LYS A 74 -11.59 3.25 -4.32
CA LYS A 74 -11.71 2.34 -5.47
C LYS A 74 -10.90 1.07 -5.26
N LEU A 75 -9.68 1.17 -4.74
CA LEU A 75 -8.81 0.02 -4.46
C LEU A 75 -9.41 -0.92 -3.42
N LYS A 76 -10.09 -0.41 -2.39
CA LYS A 76 -10.81 -1.22 -1.40
C LYS A 76 -11.90 -2.12 -2.00
N LYS A 77 -12.37 -1.82 -3.21
CA LYS A 77 -13.40 -2.61 -3.91
C LYS A 77 -12.81 -3.69 -4.83
N ILE A 78 -11.48 -3.78 -4.90
CA ILE A 78 -10.77 -4.70 -5.77
C ILE A 78 -9.94 -5.64 -4.89
N SER A 79 -10.06 -6.94 -5.15
CA SER A 79 -9.21 -7.95 -4.52
C SER A 79 -7.95 -8.15 -5.35
N LEU A 80 -6.79 -8.08 -4.71
CA LEU A 80 -5.52 -8.42 -5.35
C LEU A 80 -5.34 -9.94 -5.36
N SER A 81 -5.13 -10.51 -6.54
CA SER A 81 -4.90 -11.95 -6.67
C SER A 81 -3.41 -12.28 -6.54
N LEU A 82 -3.03 -12.99 -5.48
CA LEU A 82 -1.69 -13.54 -5.31
C LEU A 82 -1.69 -15.07 -5.47
N ARG A 83 -0.98 -15.57 -6.49
CA ARG A 83 -0.80 -17.01 -6.68
C ARG A 83 0.18 -17.58 -5.67
N LEU A 84 -0.20 -18.67 -5.03
CA LEU A 84 0.64 -19.44 -4.11
C LEU A 84 1.64 -20.30 -4.89
N GLY A 85 2.92 -20.08 -4.62
CA GLY A 85 3.99 -20.91 -5.17
C GLY A 85 4.29 -22.13 -4.32
N LYS A 86 5.13 -23.03 -4.85
CA LYS A 86 5.65 -24.20 -4.12
C LYS A 86 6.23 -23.84 -2.75
N PHE A 87 6.93 -22.71 -2.66
CA PHE A 87 7.59 -22.27 -1.43
C PHE A 87 6.56 -21.95 -0.33
N GLU A 88 5.56 -21.12 -0.62
CA GLU A 88 4.52 -20.75 0.35
C GLU A 88 3.71 -21.96 0.81
N ILE A 89 3.40 -22.89 -0.11
CA ILE A 89 2.67 -24.12 0.23
C ILE A 89 3.52 -25.07 1.08
N ALA A 90 4.78 -25.32 0.71
CA ALA A 90 5.64 -26.25 1.42
C ALA A 90 6.01 -25.78 2.83
N ASN A 91 6.15 -24.47 3.03
CA ASN A 91 6.50 -23.89 4.32
C ASN A 91 5.26 -23.41 5.09
N GLU A 92 4.05 -23.51 4.52
CA GLU A 92 2.79 -23.01 5.09
C GLU A 92 2.84 -21.53 5.53
N VAL A 93 3.52 -20.68 4.76
CA VAL A 93 3.74 -19.25 5.11
C VAL A 93 3.36 -18.30 4.00
N PHE A 94 3.00 -17.10 4.40
CA PHE A 94 2.79 -15.95 3.53
C PHE A 94 3.74 -14.81 3.88
N PHE A 95 4.19 -14.09 2.86
CA PHE A 95 4.86 -12.81 3.03
C PHE A 95 4.58 -11.95 1.78
N PRO A 96 4.37 -10.64 1.96
CA PRO A 96 3.95 -9.74 0.89
C PRO A 96 5.00 -9.63 -0.22
N GLY A 97 6.23 -9.23 0.15
CA GLY A 97 7.27 -8.83 -0.79
C GLY A 97 6.79 -7.75 -1.77
N HIS A 98 7.45 -7.67 -2.93
CA HIS A 98 7.12 -6.71 -3.99
C HIS A 98 5.67 -6.79 -4.51
N ARG A 99 4.96 -7.89 -4.23
CA ARG A 99 3.59 -8.11 -4.70
C ARG A 99 2.58 -7.19 -4.04
N LEU A 100 2.84 -6.75 -2.80
CA LEU A 100 1.95 -5.83 -2.08
C LEU A 100 2.55 -4.45 -1.82
N ILE A 101 3.86 -4.24 -2.02
CA ILE A 101 4.53 -2.95 -1.80
C ILE A 101 3.76 -1.74 -2.41
N PRO A 102 3.24 -1.79 -3.65
CA PRO A 102 2.50 -0.65 -4.22
C PRO A 102 1.23 -0.26 -3.45
N PHE A 103 0.74 -1.12 -2.57
CA PHE A 103 -0.49 -0.96 -1.79
C PHE A 103 -0.22 -0.73 -0.29
N ILE A 104 1.04 -0.63 0.11
CA ILE A 104 1.45 -0.32 1.47
C ILE A 104 1.60 1.20 1.60
N SER A 105 1.05 1.78 2.67
CA SER A 105 1.27 3.20 2.98
C SER A 105 2.74 3.48 3.25
N ASN A 106 3.23 4.67 2.86
CA ASN A 106 4.60 5.09 3.12
C ASN A 106 4.97 5.14 4.62
N ASP A 107 3.96 5.20 5.49
CA ASP A 107 4.13 5.19 6.95
C ASP A 107 4.22 3.77 7.55
N GLN A 108 4.16 2.72 6.70
CA GLN A 108 4.14 1.32 7.11
C GLN A 108 5.34 0.56 6.55
N THR A 109 5.86 -0.37 7.36
CA THR A 109 6.81 -1.41 6.93
C THR A 109 6.08 -2.74 6.78
N GLU A 110 6.67 -3.70 6.07
CA GLU A 110 6.06 -5.04 5.93
C GLU A 110 5.80 -5.68 7.30
N SER A 111 6.73 -5.54 8.25
CA SER A 111 6.57 -6.06 9.61
C SER A 111 5.38 -5.48 10.39
N ASN A 112 4.94 -4.26 10.05
CA ASN A 112 3.82 -3.59 10.71
C ASN A 112 2.45 -3.96 10.11
N LEU A 113 2.43 -4.65 8.98
CA LEU A 113 1.18 -5.07 8.36
C LEU A 113 0.39 -6.03 9.25
N THR A 114 -0.92 -6.04 9.02
CA THR A 114 -1.87 -6.95 9.65
C THR A 114 -2.64 -7.65 8.56
N PHE A 115 -2.64 -8.99 8.59
CA PHE A 115 -3.45 -9.79 7.68
C PHE A 115 -4.54 -10.49 8.49
N LEU A 116 -5.78 -10.29 8.08
CA LEU A 116 -6.94 -10.94 8.66
C LEU A 116 -7.30 -12.15 7.82
N ASN A 117 -7.72 -13.22 8.50
CA ASN A 117 -8.31 -14.38 7.86
C ASN A 117 -9.76 -14.07 7.39
N PRO A 118 -10.44 -14.99 6.68
CA PRO A 118 -11.81 -14.78 6.21
C PRO A 118 -12.81 -14.46 7.33
N GLU A 119 -12.59 -15.00 8.54
CA GLU A 119 -13.42 -14.73 9.72
C GLU A 119 -13.10 -13.39 10.41
N GLY A 120 -12.11 -12.64 9.92
CA GLY A 120 -11.71 -11.34 10.46
C GLY A 120 -10.70 -11.39 11.62
N ASN A 121 -10.20 -12.57 11.96
CA ASN A 121 -9.17 -12.74 12.99
C ASN A 121 -7.78 -12.46 12.41
N GLU A 122 -6.91 -11.84 13.20
CA GLU A 122 -5.51 -11.63 12.80
C GLU A 122 -4.79 -12.98 12.63
N ILE A 123 -4.11 -13.11 11.50
CA ILE A 123 -3.23 -14.24 11.21
C ILE A 123 -1.93 -14.01 11.96
N GLN A 124 -1.49 -15.04 12.67
CA GLN A 124 -0.24 -14.97 13.43
C GLN A 124 0.93 -14.69 12.49
N LYS A 125 1.68 -13.63 12.78
CA LYS A 125 2.97 -13.34 12.14
C LYS A 125 4.13 -13.71 13.03
N GLN A 126 5.22 -14.14 12.42
CA GLN A 126 6.44 -14.57 13.08
C GLN A 126 7.66 -14.20 12.24
N LYS A 127 8.78 -13.92 12.91
CA LYS A 127 10.07 -13.79 12.24
C LYS A 127 10.59 -15.18 11.88
N GLN A 128 10.94 -15.40 10.63
CA GLN A 128 11.49 -16.66 10.14
C GLN A 128 12.72 -16.43 9.29
N SER A 129 13.70 -17.31 9.44
CA SER A 129 14.94 -17.31 8.68
C SER A 129 14.81 -18.27 7.51
N PHE A 130 15.09 -17.79 6.30
CA PHE A 130 15.06 -18.60 5.09
C PHE A 130 16.30 -18.34 4.23
N PRO A 131 16.80 -19.35 3.49
CA PRO A 131 17.93 -19.15 2.57
C PRO A 131 17.68 -17.98 1.63
N ILE A 132 18.69 -17.12 1.45
CA ILE A 132 18.57 -15.91 0.62
C ILE A 132 18.09 -16.25 -0.80
N GLU A 133 18.61 -17.33 -1.39
CA GLU A 133 18.24 -17.82 -2.73
C GLU A 133 16.73 -18.08 -2.91
N ASN A 134 16.03 -18.47 -1.83
CA ASN A 134 14.62 -18.81 -1.87
C ASN A 134 13.72 -17.57 -1.76
N ILE A 135 14.19 -16.55 -1.04
CA ILE A 135 13.38 -15.37 -0.69
C ILE A 135 13.71 -14.13 -1.52
N VAL A 136 14.96 -13.95 -1.96
CA VAL A 136 15.41 -12.69 -2.58
C VAL A 136 14.57 -12.29 -3.79
N ARG A 137 14.07 -13.26 -4.57
CA ARG A 137 13.18 -13.02 -5.71
C ARG A 137 11.89 -12.27 -5.36
N TYR A 138 11.40 -12.42 -4.14
CA TYR A 138 10.21 -11.72 -3.66
C TYR A 138 10.51 -10.26 -3.30
N TYR A 139 11.78 -9.86 -3.26
CA TYR A 139 12.22 -8.50 -2.93
C TYR A 139 13.01 -7.81 -4.05
N GLN A 140 13.14 -8.41 -5.24
CA GLN A 140 13.92 -7.83 -6.35
C GLN A 140 13.48 -6.43 -6.79
N TYR A 141 12.20 -6.08 -6.57
CA TYR A 141 11.63 -4.78 -6.92
C TYR A 141 11.21 -3.96 -5.70
N SER A 142 11.67 -4.33 -4.50
CA SER A 142 11.37 -3.58 -3.29
C SER A 142 12.27 -2.35 -3.16
N SER A 143 11.68 -1.22 -2.79
CA SER A 143 12.43 -0.07 -2.26
C SER A 143 13.22 -0.49 -1.01
N PRO A 144 14.39 0.12 -0.71
CA PRO A 144 15.17 -0.21 0.49
C PRO A 144 14.38 -0.19 1.80
N ILE A 145 13.34 0.64 1.91
CA ILE A 145 12.47 0.70 3.11
C ILE A 145 11.64 -0.58 3.33
N HIS A 146 11.44 -1.38 2.29
CA HIS A 146 10.69 -2.65 2.35
C HIS A 146 11.59 -3.87 2.22
N PHE A 147 12.90 -3.68 2.00
CA PHE A 147 13.84 -4.79 1.96
C PHE A 147 14.15 -5.27 3.40
N PRO A 148 14.16 -6.59 3.67
CA PRO A 148 14.50 -7.09 5.00
C PRO A 148 15.96 -6.77 5.35
N ASP A 149 16.18 -6.19 6.52
CA ASP A 149 17.47 -5.69 6.99
C ASP A 149 18.29 -6.73 7.77
N GLN A 150 17.62 -7.75 8.31
CA GLN A 150 18.24 -8.76 9.15
C GLN A 150 18.74 -9.95 8.31
N ILE A 151 20.07 -10.06 8.18
CA ILE A 151 20.75 -11.15 7.49
C ILE A 151 21.53 -12.01 8.50
N GLU A 152 21.30 -13.31 8.47
CA GLU A 152 22.08 -14.30 9.19
C GLU A 152 23.20 -14.82 8.27
N VAL A 153 24.39 -14.23 8.39
CA VAL A 153 25.54 -14.56 7.54
C VAL A 153 26.17 -15.87 7.99
N ASN A 154 26.30 -16.81 7.07
CA ASN A 154 27.09 -18.00 7.28
C ASN A 154 28.55 -17.74 6.88
N ASN A 155 29.42 -17.53 7.87
CA ASN A 155 30.84 -17.18 7.66
C ASN A 155 31.68 -18.29 7.00
N TRP A 156 31.16 -19.52 6.92
CA TRP A 156 31.87 -20.65 6.32
C TRP A 156 31.43 -20.91 4.87
N ILE A 157 30.13 -20.74 4.59
CA ILE A 157 29.53 -20.93 3.26
C ILE A 157 28.54 -19.80 3.03
N LEU A 158 28.99 -18.71 2.41
CA LEU A 158 28.18 -17.50 2.22
C LEU A 158 26.85 -17.77 1.51
N GLU A 159 26.81 -18.73 0.58
CA GLU A 159 25.60 -19.16 -0.15
C GLU A 159 24.51 -19.70 0.77
N LYS A 160 24.87 -20.20 1.96
CA LYS A 160 23.94 -20.69 2.98
C LYS A 160 23.50 -19.62 3.98
N SER A 161 23.81 -18.35 3.71
CA SER A 161 23.29 -17.24 4.50
C SER A 161 21.78 -17.12 4.33
N SER A 162 21.11 -16.63 5.36
CA SER A 162 19.66 -16.56 5.41
C SER A 162 19.18 -15.14 5.65
N LEU A 163 17.98 -14.84 5.15
CA LEU A 163 17.27 -13.60 5.37
C LEU A 163 16.19 -13.84 6.42
N VAL A 164 16.16 -13.01 7.46
CA VAL A 164 15.11 -13.06 8.47
C VAL A 164 13.99 -12.12 8.06
N ILE A 165 12.82 -12.68 7.76
CA ILE A 165 11.65 -11.93 7.29
C ILE A 165 10.47 -12.09 8.26
N THR A 166 9.54 -11.14 8.21
CA THR A 166 8.23 -11.33 8.85
C THR A 166 7.33 -12.11 7.90
N ALA A 167 6.81 -13.24 8.36
CA ALA A 167 5.90 -14.09 7.61
C ALA A 167 4.67 -14.44 8.45
N TRP A 168 3.54 -14.65 7.77
CA TRP A 168 2.25 -15.02 8.36
C TRP A 168 2.02 -16.52 8.22
N ASP A 169 1.55 -17.15 9.28
CA ASP A 169 1.21 -18.57 9.31
C ASP A 169 -0.06 -18.84 8.51
N LEU A 170 0.08 -19.53 7.37
CA LEU A 170 -1.03 -19.95 6.52
C LEU A 170 -1.51 -21.36 6.81
N SER A 171 -0.88 -22.12 7.72
CA SER A 171 -1.15 -23.55 7.93
C SER A 171 -2.65 -23.84 8.09
N LYS A 172 -3.34 -23.08 8.95
CA LYS A 172 -4.78 -23.23 9.17
C LYS A 172 -5.59 -22.99 7.89
N ILE A 173 -5.28 -21.93 7.15
CA ILE A 173 -6.02 -21.51 5.94
C ILE A 173 -5.79 -22.52 4.81
N ILE A 174 -4.55 -22.95 4.61
CA ILE A 174 -4.17 -23.96 3.62
C ILE A 174 -4.87 -25.29 3.91
N ARG A 175 -4.85 -25.75 5.16
CA ARG A 175 -5.44 -27.05 5.53
C ARG A 175 -6.97 -27.03 5.46
N GLN A 176 -7.62 -25.99 5.98
CA GLN A 176 -9.08 -25.88 5.97
C GLN A 176 -9.62 -25.73 4.55
N SER A 177 -8.94 -24.95 3.71
CA SER A 177 -9.37 -24.69 2.33
C SER A 177 -8.72 -25.64 1.33
N LYS A 178 -7.90 -26.60 1.77
CA LYS A 178 -7.18 -27.58 0.92
C LYS A 178 -6.41 -26.94 -0.24
N LEU A 179 -5.77 -25.79 0.02
CA LEU A 179 -5.03 -25.04 -1.00
C LEU A 179 -3.81 -25.82 -1.49
N LYS A 180 -3.48 -25.66 -2.77
CA LYS A 180 -2.33 -26.27 -3.43
C LYS A 180 -1.52 -25.24 -4.20
N GLU A 181 -0.34 -25.66 -4.67
CA GLU A 181 0.46 -24.83 -5.57
C GLU A 181 -0.35 -24.41 -6.79
N GLY A 182 -0.33 -23.11 -7.10
CA GLY A 182 -1.09 -22.53 -8.20
C GLY A 182 -2.46 -21.99 -7.82
N ASP A 183 -3.01 -22.33 -6.64
CA ASP A 183 -4.17 -21.66 -6.06
C ASP A 183 -3.83 -20.21 -5.68
N VAL A 184 -4.85 -19.44 -5.31
CA VAL A 184 -4.77 -18.00 -5.14
C VAL A 184 -5.21 -17.57 -3.75
N LEU A 185 -4.54 -16.55 -3.21
CA LEU A 185 -5.05 -15.73 -2.13
C LEU A 185 -5.56 -14.42 -2.73
N LEU A 186 -6.84 -14.16 -2.57
CA LEU A 186 -7.43 -12.84 -2.82
C LEU A 186 -7.14 -11.97 -1.60
N ILE A 187 -6.58 -10.78 -1.84
CA ILE A 187 -6.17 -9.85 -0.79
C ILE A 187 -6.93 -8.55 -0.92
N ASP A 188 -7.80 -8.30 0.04
CA ASP A 188 -8.61 -7.10 0.13
C ASP A 188 -7.92 -6.06 1.01
N LEU A 189 -7.83 -4.83 0.51
CA LEU A 189 -7.36 -3.70 1.31
C LEU A 189 -8.48 -3.25 2.27
N VAL A 190 -8.29 -3.44 3.58
CA VAL A 190 -9.28 -3.07 4.60
C VAL A 190 -9.02 -1.66 5.12
N ASP A 191 -7.78 -1.39 5.54
CA ASP A 191 -7.36 -0.07 6.01
C ASP A 191 -5.94 0.23 5.50
N TYR A 192 -5.85 1.15 4.55
CA TYR A 192 -4.58 1.55 3.95
C TYR A 192 -3.63 2.21 4.94
N LYS A 193 -4.14 3.09 5.81
CA LYS A 193 -3.29 3.85 6.73
C LYS A 193 -2.71 2.94 7.80
N LYS A 194 -3.50 1.98 8.27
CA LYS A 194 -3.08 0.99 9.28
C LYS A 194 -2.38 -0.23 8.68
N GLY A 195 -2.32 -0.36 7.36
CA GLY A 195 -1.73 -1.53 6.69
C GLY A 195 -2.49 -2.83 6.98
N ILE A 196 -3.82 -2.77 7.04
CA ILE A 196 -4.69 -3.93 7.31
C ILE A 196 -5.23 -4.47 6.01
N PHE A 197 -5.02 -5.76 5.80
CA PHE A 197 -5.51 -6.53 4.66
C PHE A 197 -6.34 -7.71 5.15
N ARG A 198 -7.25 -8.20 4.31
CA ARG A 198 -7.96 -9.47 4.53
C ARG A 198 -7.58 -10.43 3.42
N ILE A 199 -7.33 -11.68 3.78
CA ILE A 199 -7.05 -12.72 2.80
C ILE A 199 -8.23 -13.68 2.67
N GLN A 200 -8.54 -14.06 1.44
CA GLN A 200 -9.54 -15.06 1.11
C GLN A 200 -8.92 -16.15 0.24
N PRO A 201 -9.03 -17.43 0.63
CA PRO A 201 -8.56 -18.54 -0.19
C PRO A 201 -9.43 -18.67 -1.45
N PHE A 202 -8.80 -18.93 -2.60
CA PHE A 202 -9.49 -19.10 -3.87
C PHE A 202 -8.82 -20.18 -4.72
N HIS A 203 -9.58 -21.12 -5.26
CA HIS A 203 -9.02 -22.19 -6.07
C HIS A 203 -8.85 -21.77 -7.52
N LYS A 204 -7.75 -22.22 -8.15
CA LYS A 204 -7.46 -21.89 -9.54
C LYS A 204 -8.56 -22.36 -10.51
N ILE A 205 -9.27 -23.43 -10.18
CA ILE A 205 -10.34 -24.00 -11.02
C ILE A 205 -11.53 -23.04 -11.13
N ASP A 206 -11.66 -22.10 -10.18
CA ASP A 206 -12.76 -21.15 -10.10
C ASP A 206 -12.45 -19.79 -10.80
N LEU A 207 -11.26 -19.64 -11.41
CA LEU A 207 -10.83 -18.48 -12.21
C LEU A 207 -11.06 -18.70 -13.71
#